data_AF-A0A2D0HCX9-F1
#
_entry.id   AF-A0A2D0HCX9-F1
#
_cell.length_a   1.000
_cell.length_b   1.000
_cell.length_c   1.000
_cell.angle_alpha   90.00
_cell.angle_beta   90.00
_cell.angle_gamma   90.00
#
_symmetry.space_group_name_H-M   'P 1'
#
loop_
_entity.id
_entity.type
_entity.pdbx_description
1 polymer ?
#
loop_
_entity_poly.entity_id
_entity_poly.type
_entity_poly.pdbx_seq_one_letter_code
_entity_poly.pdbx_strand_id
1 'polypeptide(L)'
;MLADILAQLQKQASAGESGVAAAFELNWQCLEPEAQKLASLLSLFALAPIPWSLVESAASYSSLEFDLKANCAVLVERYLLQELVEDTYQVHDRIRELLQQKLEDLAEADELKRGYCQAMVAVAKDIPYTPTLIEIAQATLAIPHLGEAATVYQAWLSNDLIWPFVGLGRFYEGQGANAQALPWREQCLSAARERLGMNTPMWQLA
;
A
#
# COMPACT_ATOMS: atom_id res chain seq x y z
N MET A 1 -18.23 2.97 28.74
CA MET A 1 -17.14 3.04 27.74
C MET A 1 -15.93 2.20 28.16
N LEU A 2 -15.10 2.60 29.14
CA LEU A 2 -13.94 1.77 29.57
C LEU A 2 -14.32 0.41 30.18
N ALA A 3 -15.39 0.35 30.98
CA ALA A 3 -15.86 -0.91 31.57
C ALA A 3 -16.40 -1.90 30.52
N ASP A 4 -17.05 -1.38 29.48
CA ASP A 4 -17.58 -2.20 28.38
C ASP A 4 -16.45 -2.73 27.50
N ILE A 5 -15.44 -1.90 27.23
CA ILE A 5 -14.22 -2.31 26.51
C ILE A 5 -13.51 -3.43 27.29
N LEU A 6 -13.35 -3.29 28.60
CA LEU A 6 -12.70 -4.32 29.43
C LEU A 6 -13.48 -5.63 29.48
N ALA A 7 -14.81 -5.57 29.60
CA ALA A 7 -15.66 -6.76 29.58
C ALA A 7 -15.60 -7.49 28.23
N GLN A 8 -15.56 -6.74 27.14
CA GLN A 8 -15.48 -7.29 25.79
C GLN A 8 -14.11 -7.89 25.48
N LEU A 9 -13.02 -7.25 25.94
CA LEU A 9 -11.66 -7.80 25.87
C LEU A 9 -11.51 -9.10 26.66
N GLN A 10 -12.12 -9.21 27.85
CA GLN A 10 -12.12 -10.45 28.64
C GLN A 10 -12.89 -11.57 27.92
N LYS A 11 -13.99 -11.24 27.26
CA LYS A 11 -14.77 -12.21 26.48
C LYS A 11 -14.00 -12.73 25.26
N GLN A 12 -13.30 -11.87 24.52
CA GLN A 12 -12.51 -12.29 23.35
C GLN A 12 -11.20 -13.00 23.71
N ALA A 13 -10.57 -12.65 24.84
CA ALA A 13 -9.43 -13.41 25.38
C ALA A 13 -9.82 -14.87 25.71
N SER A 14 -11.06 -15.10 26.15
CA SER A 14 -11.59 -16.46 26.39
C SER A 14 -11.90 -17.25 25.12
N ALA A 15 -12.00 -16.58 23.96
CA ALA A 15 -12.24 -17.16 22.64
C ALA A 15 -10.95 -17.50 21.86
N GLY A 16 -9.77 -17.23 22.45
CA GLY A 16 -8.47 -17.51 21.82
C GLY A 16 -7.97 -16.42 20.86
N GLU A 17 -8.70 -15.30 20.73
CA GLU A 17 -8.23 -14.13 19.98
C GLU A 17 -7.21 -13.36 20.82
N SER A 18 -6.09 -12.94 20.20
CA SER A 18 -5.11 -12.09 20.88
C SER A 18 -5.82 -10.81 21.37
N GLY A 19 -5.56 -10.37 22.60
CA GLY A 19 -6.18 -9.15 23.15
C GLY A 19 -5.97 -7.90 22.28
N VAL A 20 -4.91 -7.88 21.46
CA VAL A 20 -4.63 -6.85 20.45
C VAL A 20 -5.67 -6.86 19.33
N ALA A 21 -6.04 -8.03 18.81
CA ALA A 21 -7.05 -8.16 17.75
C ALA A 21 -8.44 -7.75 18.26
N ALA A 22 -8.78 -8.13 19.49
CA ALA A 22 -10.02 -7.72 20.14
C ALA A 22 -10.10 -6.20 20.36
N ALA A 23 -9.01 -5.58 20.83
CA ALA A 23 -8.94 -4.14 21.00
C ALA A 23 -9.03 -3.39 19.66
N PHE A 24 -8.36 -3.91 18.62
CA PHE A 24 -8.46 -3.40 17.27
C PHE A 24 -9.89 -3.46 16.75
N GLU A 25 -10.59 -4.60 16.91
CA GLU A 25 -11.95 -4.77 16.41
C GLU A 25 -12.92 -3.74 17.01
N LEU A 26 -12.82 -3.50 18.31
CA LEU A 26 -13.64 -2.48 18.98
C LEU A 26 -13.31 -1.08 18.47
N ASN A 27 -12.04 -0.80 18.22
CA ASN A 27 -11.62 0.48 17.66
C ASN A 27 -12.17 0.66 16.23
N TRP A 28 -12.06 -0.37 15.40
CA TRP A 28 -12.55 -0.42 14.03
C TRP A 28 -14.06 -0.17 13.93
N GLN A 29 -14.85 -0.83 14.78
CA GLN A 29 -16.32 -0.67 14.80
C GLN A 29 -16.77 0.74 15.21
N CYS A 30 -15.91 1.50 15.90
CA CYS A 30 -16.18 2.88 16.29
C CYS A 30 -15.69 3.92 15.27
N LEU A 31 -15.09 3.50 14.16
CA LEU A 31 -14.73 4.39 13.06
C LEU A 31 -15.96 4.68 12.19
N GLU A 32 -16.07 5.92 11.75
CA GLU A 32 -16.97 6.28 10.66
C GLU A 32 -16.51 5.62 9.35
N PRO A 33 -17.42 5.39 8.38
CA PRO A 33 -17.10 4.72 7.13
C PRO A 33 -15.93 5.35 6.35
N GLU A 34 -15.80 6.67 6.37
CA GLU A 34 -14.71 7.41 5.72
C GLU A 34 -13.35 7.09 6.34
N ALA A 35 -13.27 7.02 7.67
CA ALA A 35 -12.06 6.65 8.39
C ALA A 35 -11.69 5.18 8.16
N GLN A 36 -12.70 4.29 8.07
CA GLN A 36 -12.49 2.88 7.69
C GLN A 36 -11.88 2.78 6.28
N LYS A 37 -12.44 3.49 5.30
CA LYS A 37 -11.91 3.53 3.93
C LYS A 37 -10.48 4.05 3.87
N LEU A 38 -10.18 5.14 4.58
CA LEU A 38 -8.82 5.68 4.65
C LEU A 38 -7.84 4.69 5.30
N ALA A 39 -8.23 4.06 6.40
CA ALA A 39 -7.40 3.07 7.07
C ALA A 39 -7.14 1.83 6.19
N SER A 40 -8.16 1.37 5.46
CA SER A 40 -8.01 0.29 4.48
C SER A 40 -7.11 0.69 3.31
N LEU A 41 -7.19 1.92 2.80
CA LEU A 41 -6.26 2.44 1.79
C LEU A 41 -4.81 2.45 2.33
N LEU A 42 -4.61 2.95 3.55
CA LEU A 42 -3.29 3.00 4.21
C LEU A 42 -2.68 1.61 4.41
N SER A 43 -3.50 0.57 4.55
CA SER A 43 -3.05 -0.82 4.69
C SER A 43 -2.35 -1.37 3.44
N LEU A 44 -2.57 -0.75 2.28
CA LEU A 44 -1.92 -1.12 1.01
C LEU A 44 -0.46 -0.65 0.95
N PHE A 45 -0.08 0.37 1.70
CA PHE A 45 1.28 0.88 1.71
C PHE A 45 2.23 -0.10 2.40
N ALA A 46 3.46 -0.20 1.90
CA ALA A 46 4.54 -0.93 2.56
C ALA A 46 4.78 -0.47 4.01
N LEU A 47 5.44 -1.32 4.81
CA LEU A 47 5.89 -1.03 6.18
C LEU A 47 7.07 -0.04 6.22
N ALA A 48 6.84 1.16 5.71
CA ALA A 48 7.80 2.25 5.60
C ALA A 48 7.10 3.60 5.87
N PRO A 49 7.85 4.68 6.11
CA PRO A 49 7.28 6.03 6.20
C PRO A 49 6.53 6.41 4.92
N ILE A 50 5.29 6.86 5.06
CA ILE A 50 4.34 7.19 4.00
C ILE A 50 4.20 8.72 3.93
N PRO A 51 4.76 9.37 2.90
CA PRO A 51 4.45 10.78 2.62
C PRO A 51 2.96 10.95 2.36
N TRP A 52 2.35 11.98 2.98
CA TRP A 52 0.92 12.24 2.86
C TRP A 52 0.48 12.47 1.40
N SER A 53 1.33 13.09 0.59
CA SER A 53 1.08 13.29 -0.84
C SER A 53 0.84 11.99 -1.62
N LEU A 54 1.45 10.88 -1.20
CA LEU A 54 1.17 9.57 -1.80
C LEU A 54 -0.21 9.05 -1.41
N VAL A 55 -0.64 9.30 -0.17
CA VAL A 55 -1.98 8.94 0.30
C VAL A 55 -3.04 9.74 -0.45
N GLU A 56 -2.82 11.05 -0.64
CA GLU A 56 -3.71 11.92 -1.42
C GLU A 56 -3.81 11.47 -2.88
N SER A 57 -2.68 11.14 -3.50
CA SER A 57 -2.65 10.62 -4.86
C SER A 57 -3.44 9.31 -4.97
N ALA A 58 -3.19 8.35 -4.07
CA ALA A 58 -3.90 7.07 -4.07
C ALA A 58 -5.40 7.23 -3.81
N ALA A 59 -5.78 8.07 -2.85
CA ALA A 59 -7.17 8.39 -2.55
C ALA A 59 -7.89 9.04 -3.75
N SER A 60 -7.21 9.93 -4.47
CA SER A 60 -7.74 10.55 -5.69
C SER A 60 -8.01 9.53 -6.79
N TYR A 61 -7.06 8.62 -7.06
CA TYR A 61 -7.25 7.53 -8.02
C TYR A 61 -8.30 6.51 -7.58
N SER A 62 -8.53 6.36 -6.29
CA SER A 62 -9.59 5.54 -5.70
C SER A 62 -10.94 6.25 -5.59
N SER A 63 -11.06 7.50 -6.08
CA SER A 63 -12.29 8.29 -6.01
C SER A 63 -12.82 8.46 -4.58
N LEU A 64 -11.93 8.60 -3.59
CA LEU A 64 -12.31 8.90 -2.22
C LEU A 64 -12.63 10.39 -2.08
N GLU A 65 -13.91 10.71 -1.90
CA GLU A 65 -14.42 12.08 -1.81
C GLU A 65 -14.84 12.42 -0.37
N PHE A 66 -13.86 12.59 0.52
CA PHE A 66 -14.06 13.05 1.89
C PHE A 66 -12.81 13.75 2.43
N ASP A 67 -12.92 14.38 3.60
CA ASP A 67 -11.79 15.07 4.23
C ASP A 67 -10.75 14.06 4.75
N LEU A 68 -9.73 13.80 3.94
CA LEU A 68 -8.66 12.85 4.26
C LEU A 68 -7.88 13.27 5.50
N LYS A 69 -7.65 14.58 5.71
CA LYS A 69 -6.85 15.08 6.84
C LYS A 69 -7.61 14.97 8.15
N ALA A 70 -8.91 15.27 8.17
CA ALA A 70 -9.74 15.06 9.35
C ALA A 70 -9.78 13.57 9.74
N ASN A 71 -9.96 12.68 8.76
CA ASN A 71 -9.96 11.23 9.02
C ASN A 71 -8.57 10.72 9.44
N CYS A 72 -7.49 11.27 8.90
CA CYS A 72 -6.12 10.96 9.34
C CYS A 72 -5.91 11.28 10.82
N ALA A 73 -6.37 12.45 11.27
CA ALA A 73 -6.29 12.84 12.68
C ALA A 73 -7.04 11.86 13.59
N VAL A 74 -8.21 11.38 13.17
CA VAL A 74 -8.96 10.33 13.88
C VAL A 74 -8.18 9.03 13.98
N LEU A 75 -7.52 8.60 12.90
CA LEU A 75 -6.70 7.37 12.90
C LEU A 75 -5.47 7.50 13.81
N VAL A 76 -4.87 8.69 13.88
CA VAL A 76 -3.75 8.98 14.80
C VAL A 76 -4.23 8.97 16.25
N GLU A 77 -5.33 9.65 16.57
CA GLU A 77 -5.92 9.67 17.93
C GLU A 77 -6.28 8.26 18.42
N ARG A 78 -6.68 7.39 17.48
CA ARG A 78 -7.05 6.00 17.74
C ARG A 78 -5.89 5.01 17.67
N TYR A 79 -4.65 5.47 17.53
CA TYR A 79 -3.45 4.61 17.47
C TYR A 79 -3.47 3.59 16.33
N LEU A 80 -4.21 3.86 15.25
CA LEU A 80 -4.23 3.05 14.03
C LEU A 80 -3.21 3.54 12.99
N LEU A 81 -2.74 4.78 13.16
CA LEU A 81 -1.72 5.42 12.35
C LEU A 81 -0.77 6.19 13.28
N GLN A 82 0.52 6.18 12.97
CA GLN A 82 1.52 6.97 13.68
C GLN A 82 2.01 8.11 12.79
N GLU A 83 2.01 9.34 13.30
CA GLU A 83 2.74 10.45 12.69
C GLU A 83 4.21 10.38 13.12
N LEU A 84 5.12 10.37 12.15
CA LEU A 84 6.56 10.31 12.39
C LEU A 84 7.18 11.71 12.44
N VAL A 85 6.90 12.48 11.39
CA VAL A 85 7.24 13.89 11.21
C VAL A 85 6.10 14.52 10.39
N GLU A 86 6.13 15.85 10.23
CA GLU A 86 5.12 16.59 9.47
C GLU A 86 4.81 15.90 8.13
N ASP A 87 3.52 15.59 7.92
CA ASP A 87 2.98 14.95 6.73
C ASP A 87 3.62 13.61 6.35
N THR A 88 4.21 12.89 7.31
CA THR A 88 4.77 11.56 7.09
C THR A 88 4.28 10.60 8.17
N TYR A 89 3.63 9.53 7.75
CA TYR A 89 2.95 8.60 8.65
C TYR A 89 3.47 7.18 8.50
N GLN A 90 3.13 6.31 9.44
CA GLN A 90 3.43 4.88 9.35
C GLN A 90 2.33 4.06 10.01
N VAL A 91 1.92 2.97 9.35
CA VAL A 91 1.05 1.96 9.96
C VAL A 91 1.95 0.91 10.61
N HIS A 92 1.69 0.59 11.87
CA HIS A 92 2.41 -0.47 12.56
C HIS A 92 2.08 -1.84 11.95
N ASP A 93 3.08 -2.74 11.85
CA ASP A 93 2.98 -4.05 11.19
C ASP A 93 1.71 -4.84 11.53
N ARG A 94 1.51 -5.12 12.83
CA ARG A 94 0.32 -5.84 13.29
C ARG A 94 -1.01 -5.14 12.98
N ILE A 95 -1.05 -3.80 12.98
CA ILE A 95 -2.26 -3.03 12.64
C ILE A 95 -2.52 -3.12 11.13
N ARG A 96 -1.47 -3.06 10.32
CA ARG A 96 -1.56 -3.22 8.86
C ARG A 96 -2.19 -4.56 8.49
N GLU A 97 -1.74 -5.67 9.08
CA GLU A 97 -2.32 -7.00 8.84
C GLU A 97 -3.82 -7.04 9.14
N LEU A 98 -4.24 -6.44 10.24
CA LEU A 98 -5.65 -6.39 10.64
C LEU A 98 -6.48 -5.47 9.71
N LEU A 99 -5.93 -4.33 9.30
CA LEU A 99 -6.57 -3.44 8.33
C LEU A 99 -6.69 -4.08 6.95
N GLN A 100 -5.73 -4.91 6.54
CA GLN A 100 -5.81 -5.67 5.28
C GLN A 100 -6.93 -6.70 5.32
N GLN A 101 -7.17 -7.35 6.46
CA GLN A 101 -8.35 -8.22 6.61
C GLN A 101 -9.64 -7.42 6.44
N LYS A 102 -9.72 -6.24 7.06
CA LYS A 102 -10.88 -5.34 6.92
C LYS A 102 -11.05 -4.78 5.51
N LEU A 103 -9.96 -4.52 4.80
CA LEU A 103 -10.00 -4.11 3.40
C LEU A 103 -10.74 -5.14 2.54
N GLU A 104 -10.50 -6.44 2.72
CA GLU A 104 -11.18 -7.48 1.93
C GLU A 104 -12.69 -7.56 2.18
N ASP A 105 -13.17 -7.06 3.32
CA ASP A 105 -14.60 -7.00 3.66
C ASP A 105 -15.29 -5.75 3.06
N LEU A 106 -14.54 -4.77 2.53
CA LEU A 106 -15.11 -3.57 1.93
C LEU A 106 -15.64 -3.82 0.53
N ALA A 107 -16.77 -3.19 0.20
CA ALA A 107 -17.29 -3.21 -1.17
C ALA A 107 -16.31 -2.54 -2.16
N GLU A 108 -15.55 -1.55 -1.69
CA GLU A 108 -14.60 -0.76 -2.47
C GLU A 108 -13.17 -1.33 -2.50
N ALA A 109 -12.95 -2.55 -1.99
CA ALA A 109 -11.61 -3.14 -1.85
C ALA A 109 -10.81 -3.10 -3.16
N ASP A 110 -11.47 -3.46 -4.24
CA ASP A 110 -10.93 -3.51 -5.58
C ASP A 110 -10.59 -2.11 -6.13
N GLU A 111 -11.47 -1.11 -5.92
CA GLU A 111 -11.19 0.29 -6.25
C GLU A 111 -10.00 0.84 -5.48
N LEU A 112 -9.88 0.51 -4.19
CA LEU A 112 -8.75 0.92 -3.36
C LEU A 112 -7.43 0.35 -3.88
N LYS A 113 -7.39 -0.97 -4.17
CA LYS A 113 -6.20 -1.63 -4.72
C LYS A 113 -5.82 -1.08 -6.10
N ARG A 114 -6.80 -0.83 -6.98
CA ARG A 114 -6.58 -0.21 -8.29
C ARG A 114 -6.04 1.21 -8.17
N GLY A 115 -6.64 2.04 -7.32
CA GLY A 115 -6.23 3.44 -7.16
C GLY A 115 -4.84 3.56 -6.54
N TYR A 116 -4.52 2.73 -5.55
CA TYR A 116 -3.16 2.59 -5.03
C TYR A 116 -2.14 2.24 -6.13
N CYS A 117 -2.45 1.21 -6.94
CA CYS A 117 -1.57 0.82 -8.05
C CYS A 117 -1.39 1.95 -9.08
N GLN A 118 -2.45 2.72 -9.37
CA GLN A 118 -2.37 3.87 -10.29
C GLN A 118 -1.50 5.00 -9.73
N ALA A 119 -1.59 5.29 -8.43
CA ALA A 119 -0.70 6.26 -7.79
C ALA A 119 0.77 5.81 -7.88
N MET A 120 1.04 4.53 -7.64
CA MET A 120 2.41 3.99 -7.77
C MET A 120 2.91 4.00 -9.22
N VAL A 121 2.03 3.78 -10.20
CA VAL A 121 2.36 3.96 -11.63
C VAL A 121 2.72 5.42 -11.94
N ALA A 122 2.01 6.40 -11.37
CA ALA A 122 2.32 7.81 -11.55
C ALA A 122 3.72 8.14 -10.99
N VAL A 123 4.02 7.70 -9.77
CA VAL A 123 5.36 7.81 -9.17
C VAL A 123 6.42 7.22 -10.09
N ALA A 124 6.17 6.01 -10.63
CA ALA A 124 7.15 5.34 -11.50
C ALA A 124 7.41 6.09 -12.81
N LYS A 125 6.38 6.72 -13.38
CA LYS A 125 6.46 7.51 -14.61
C LYS A 125 7.23 8.82 -14.38
N ASP A 126 7.11 9.39 -13.19
CA ASP A 126 7.80 10.63 -12.82
C ASP A 126 9.32 10.44 -12.61
N ILE A 127 9.79 9.21 -12.36
CA ILE A 127 11.22 8.91 -12.27
C ILE A 127 11.84 8.94 -13.68
N PRO A 128 12.75 9.89 -13.99
CA PRO A 128 13.37 10.00 -15.29
C PRO A 128 14.21 8.77 -15.64
N TYR A 129 14.48 8.58 -16.93
CA TYR A 129 15.36 7.49 -17.39
C TYR A 129 16.77 7.58 -16.79
N THR A 130 17.29 8.80 -16.64
CA THR A 130 18.56 9.10 -15.98
C THR A 130 18.29 10.09 -14.85
N PRO A 131 17.88 9.64 -13.66
CA PRO A 131 17.51 10.55 -12.59
C PRO A 131 18.75 11.23 -11.99
N THR A 132 18.60 12.50 -11.64
CA THR A 132 19.57 13.26 -10.85
C THR A 132 19.51 12.86 -9.37
N LEU A 133 20.51 13.26 -8.59
CA LEU A 133 20.52 13.01 -7.14
C LEU A 133 19.32 13.64 -6.42
N ILE A 134 18.82 14.78 -6.91
CA ILE A 134 17.64 15.45 -6.34
C ILE A 134 16.38 14.63 -6.61
N GLU A 135 16.21 14.14 -7.84
CA GLU A 135 15.06 13.30 -8.22
C GLU A 135 15.08 11.95 -7.49
N ILE A 136 16.26 11.36 -7.29
CA ILE A 136 16.42 10.16 -6.44
C ILE A 136 16.00 10.47 -5.01
N ALA A 137 16.47 11.56 -4.42
CA ALA A 137 16.10 11.92 -3.05
C ALA A 137 14.59 12.13 -2.91
N GLN A 138 13.95 12.77 -3.90
CA GLN A 138 12.50 12.99 -3.93
C GLN A 138 11.71 11.67 -4.06
N ALA A 139 12.19 10.72 -4.86
CA ALA A 139 11.52 9.44 -5.06
C ALA A 139 11.72 8.46 -3.88
N THR A 140 12.76 8.66 -3.05
CA THR A 140 13.24 7.66 -2.07
C THR A 140 12.14 7.13 -1.16
N LEU A 141 11.28 7.99 -0.61
CA LEU A 141 10.21 7.56 0.30
C LEU A 141 9.09 6.80 -0.41
N ALA A 142 8.92 6.98 -1.72
CA ALA A 142 7.91 6.26 -2.50
C ALA A 142 8.37 4.86 -2.94
N ILE A 143 9.67 4.57 -2.96
CA ILE A 143 10.22 3.32 -3.49
C ILE A 143 9.73 2.06 -2.76
N PRO A 144 9.65 2.00 -1.42
CA PRO A 144 9.11 0.83 -0.74
C PRO A 144 7.66 0.55 -1.17
N HIS A 145 6.84 1.59 -1.30
CA HIS A 145 5.45 1.48 -1.71
C HIS A 145 5.34 1.09 -3.19
N LEU A 146 6.21 1.62 -4.05
CA LEU A 146 6.28 1.19 -5.43
C LEU A 146 6.63 -0.31 -5.57
N GLY A 147 7.53 -0.80 -4.70
CA GLY A 147 7.87 -2.23 -4.61
C GLY A 147 6.67 -3.08 -4.19
N GLU A 148 5.87 -2.62 -3.25
CA GLU A 148 4.65 -3.30 -2.80
C GLU A 148 3.63 -3.42 -3.95
N ALA A 149 3.43 -2.36 -4.74
CA ALA A 149 2.58 -2.41 -5.93
C ALA A 149 3.12 -3.37 -7.01
N ALA A 150 4.44 -3.38 -7.23
CA ALA A 150 5.08 -4.27 -8.21
C ALA A 150 5.00 -5.76 -7.83
N THR A 151 4.85 -6.07 -6.54
CA THR A 151 4.91 -7.44 -6.02
C THR A 151 3.57 -7.92 -5.47
N VAL A 152 3.13 -7.37 -4.34
CA VAL A 152 1.93 -7.81 -3.61
C VAL A 152 0.65 -7.48 -4.38
N TYR A 153 0.57 -6.27 -4.95
CA TYR A 153 -0.63 -5.80 -5.64
C TYR A 153 -0.53 -5.87 -7.18
N GLN A 154 0.41 -6.66 -7.71
CA GLN A 154 0.70 -6.73 -9.15
C GLN A 154 -0.54 -7.05 -10.00
N ALA A 155 -1.43 -7.91 -9.49
CA ALA A 155 -2.66 -8.30 -10.19
C ALA A 155 -3.64 -7.13 -10.43
N TRP A 156 -3.52 -6.05 -9.64
CA TRP A 156 -4.36 -4.86 -9.72
C TRP A 156 -3.80 -3.79 -10.67
N LEU A 157 -2.60 -4.01 -11.21
CA LEU A 157 -2.04 -3.20 -12.28
C LEU A 157 -2.79 -3.45 -13.59
N SER A 158 -3.17 -2.38 -14.29
CA SER A 158 -3.86 -2.45 -15.57
C SER A 158 -2.84 -2.65 -16.73
N ASN A 159 -3.01 -1.96 -17.85
CA ASN A 159 -2.07 -1.99 -18.98
C ASN A 159 -0.71 -1.36 -18.65
N ASP A 160 -0.60 -0.67 -17.51
CA ASP A 160 0.60 -0.03 -17.02
C ASP A 160 1.49 -0.95 -16.15
N LEU A 161 1.28 -2.27 -16.16
CA LEU A 161 2.02 -3.28 -15.39
C LEU A 161 3.54 -3.11 -15.39
N ILE A 162 4.12 -2.66 -16.50
CA ILE A 162 5.57 -2.53 -16.68
C ILE A 162 6.14 -1.35 -15.88
N TRP A 163 5.35 -0.30 -15.64
CA TRP A 163 5.85 0.96 -15.11
C TRP A 163 6.46 0.85 -13.71
N PRO A 164 5.84 0.17 -12.73
CA PRO A 164 6.46 0.01 -11.42
C PRO A 164 7.87 -0.58 -11.47
N PHE A 165 8.07 -1.63 -12.26
CA PHE A 165 9.39 -2.24 -12.43
C PHE A 165 10.39 -1.32 -13.13
N VAL A 166 9.93 -0.55 -14.13
CA VAL A 166 10.78 0.42 -14.84
C VAL A 166 11.20 1.56 -13.90
N GLY A 167 10.29 2.09 -13.09
CA GLY A 167 10.60 3.13 -12.10
C GLY A 167 11.60 2.64 -11.06
N LEU A 168 11.39 1.44 -10.51
CA LEU A 168 12.33 0.80 -9.57
C LEU A 168 13.71 0.58 -10.21
N GLY A 169 13.75 0.07 -11.45
CA GLY A 169 14.99 -0.11 -12.19
C GLY A 169 15.75 1.20 -12.39
N ARG A 170 15.07 2.24 -12.87
CA ARG A 170 15.65 3.58 -13.08
C ARG A 170 16.18 4.19 -11.78
N PHE A 171 15.44 4.04 -10.68
CA PHE A 171 15.85 4.53 -9.37
C PHE A 171 17.17 3.90 -8.91
N TYR A 172 17.24 2.56 -8.89
CA TYR A 172 18.44 1.86 -8.45
C TYR A 172 19.62 2.02 -9.43
N GLU A 173 19.39 2.03 -10.74
CA GLU A 173 20.42 2.33 -11.74
C GLU A 173 20.98 3.74 -11.57
N GLY A 174 20.12 4.73 -11.32
CA GLY A 174 20.51 6.12 -11.04
C GLY A 174 21.36 6.27 -9.78
N GLN A 175 21.21 5.39 -8.79
CA GLN A 175 22.08 5.30 -7.61
C GLN A 175 23.41 4.58 -7.87
N GLY A 176 23.61 4.01 -9.07
CA GLY A 176 24.71 3.09 -9.36
C GLY A 176 24.52 1.69 -8.76
N ALA A 177 23.36 1.39 -8.19
CA ALA A 177 23.02 0.14 -7.53
C ALA A 177 22.44 -0.91 -8.51
N ASN A 178 23.18 -1.22 -9.57
CA ASN A 178 22.72 -2.13 -10.63
C ASN A 178 22.30 -3.52 -10.12
N ALA A 179 22.94 -4.01 -9.06
CA ALA A 179 22.59 -5.28 -8.43
C ALA A 179 21.18 -5.27 -7.82
N GLN A 180 20.70 -4.11 -7.33
CA GLN A 180 19.33 -3.96 -6.83
C GLN A 180 18.33 -3.70 -7.96
N ALA A 181 18.76 -3.13 -9.08
CA ALA A 181 17.92 -2.91 -10.26
C ALA A 181 17.59 -4.21 -11.02
N LEU A 182 18.58 -5.10 -11.15
CA LEU A 182 18.45 -6.31 -11.99
C LEU A 182 17.23 -7.19 -11.65
N PRO A 183 16.94 -7.52 -10.37
CA PRO A 183 15.76 -8.31 -10.03
C PRO A 183 14.45 -7.70 -10.52
N TRP A 184 14.32 -6.37 -10.49
CA TRP A 184 13.13 -5.68 -10.99
C TRP A 184 12.97 -5.82 -12.50
N ARG A 185 14.09 -5.76 -13.24
CA ARG A 185 14.08 -5.95 -14.70
C ARG A 185 13.68 -7.38 -15.07
N GLU A 186 14.19 -8.37 -14.34
CA GLU A 186 13.86 -9.78 -14.54
C GLU A 186 12.40 -10.09 -14.21
N GLN A 187 11.90 -9.58 -13.08
CA GLN A 187 10.49 -9.70 -12.70
C GLN A 187 9.57 -9.02 -13.71
N CYS A 188 9.94 -7.83 -14.22
CA CYS A 188 9.20 -7.17 -15.28
C CYS A 188 9.02 -8.07 -16.52
N LEU A 189 10.10 -8.72 -16.95
CA LEU A 189 10.07 -9.62 -18.09
C LEU A 189 9.19 -10.84 -17.82
N SER A 190 9.28 -11.41 -16.62
CA SER A 190 8.45 -12.53 -16.19
C SER A 190 6.96 -12.16 -16.18
N ALA A 191 6.61 -11.05 -15.53
CA ALA A 191 5.24 -10.57 -15.43
C ALA A 191 4.64 -10.21 -16.80
N ALA A 192 5.43 -9.59 -17.68
CA ALA A 192 5.00 -9.29 -19.05
C ALA A 192 4.76 -10.56 -19.88
N ARG A 193 5.63 -11.56 -19.78
CA ARG A 193 5.45 -12.85 -20.49
C ARG A 193 4.22 -13.59 -20.01
N GLU A 194 3.97 -13.61 -18.70
CA GLU A 194 2.80 -14.24 -18.11
C GLU A 194 1.51 -13.58 -18.61
N ARG A 195 1.44 -12.25 -18.57
CA ARG A 195 0.25 -11.51 -19.01
C ARG A 195 -0.04 -11.64 -20.51
N LEU A 196 0.99 -11.84 -21.33
CA LEU A 196 0.88 -12.07 -22.77
C LEU A 196 0.63 -13.55 -23.13
N GLY A 197 0.54 -14.45 -22.15
CA GLY A 197 0.39 -15.89 -22.40
C GLY A 197 1.62 -16.53 -23.08
N MET A 198 2.78 -15.87 -23.02
CA MET A 198 4.03 -16.30 -23.64
C MET A 198 4.83 -17.29 -22.77
N ASN A 199 4.26 -17.74 -21.65
CA ASN A 199 4.84 -18.76 -20.79
C ASN A 199 4.67 -20.19 -21.36
N THR A 200 3.87 -20.36 -22.42
CA THR A 200 3.65 -21.66 -23.06
C THR A 200 4.85 -22.02 -23.95
N PRO A 201 5.53 -23.16 -23.71
CA PRO A 201 6.60 -23.61 -24.57
C PRO A 201 6.09 -23.90 -25.99
N MET A 202 6.86 -23.51 -27.02
CA MET A 202 6.47 -23.64 -28.43
C MET A 202 6.07 -25.07 -28.88
N TRP A 203 6.46 -26.12 -28.14
CA TRP A 203 6.15 -27.51 -28.46
C TRP A 203 4.73 -27.97 -28.05
N GLN A 204 3.95 -27.13 -27.35
CA GLN A 204 2.54 -27.43 -26.99
C GLN A 204 1.52 -26.85 -27.98
N LEU A 205 1.97 -26.16 -29.03
CA LEU A 205 1.12 -25.51 -30.05
C LEU A 205 1.08 -26.26 -31.40
N ALA A 206 1.44 -27.55 -31.42
CA ALA A 206 1.47 -28.40 -32.62
C ALA A 206 0.46 -29.56 -32.52
#